data_AF-A0A8T0CPN0-F1
#
_entry.id   AF-A0A8T0CPN0-F1
#
_cell.length_a   1.000
_cell.length_b   1.000
_cell.length_c   1.000
_cell.angle_alpha   90.00
_cell.angle_beta   90.00
_cell.angle_gamma   90.00
#
_symmetry.space_group_name_H-M   'P 1'
#
loop_
_entity.id
_entity.type
_entity.pdbx_description
1 polymer ?
#
loop_
_entity_poly.entity_id
_entity_poly.type
_entity_poly.pdbx_seq_one_letter_code
_entity_poly.pdbx_strand_id
1 'polypeptide(L)'
;MLRYSNRSIFGTMETSPGYYMWNRNNVTNNVDQFNQDLRNLTDNLRDRAANGNSTRKFAVGNATAPNFQTLFGLVQCTPDLSQQDCNGCLVQAISRIPECCNQKQGGRVIFPSCNIRFEVSPFFDASAYESPPSPPQSPVSPPPPPTNNTSTKGKDANSGRIALIITIPAVGLALLIAGILCICLRSRRMKKNFEGKFGLLSCD
;
A
#
# COMPACT_ATOMS: atom_id res chain seq x y z
N MET A 1 -5.36 0.69 -4.02
CA MET A 1 -6.13 1.51 -3.07
C MET A 1 -7.51 0.89 -2.90
N LEU A 2 -8.04 0.79 -1.68
CA LEU A 2 -9.36 0.22 -1.42
C LEU A 2 -10.22 1.27 -0.70
N ARG A 3 -11.42 1.56 -1.23
CA ARG A 3 -12.37 2.51 -0.66
C ARG A 3 -13.80 2.00 -0.85
N TYR A 4 -14.66 2.24 0.14
CA TYR A 4 -16.07 1.89 0.12
C TYR A 4 -16.90 3.10 0.54
N SER A 5 -18.12 3.21 0.02
CA SER A 5 -19.01 4.32 0.30
C SER A 5 -20.46 3.87 0.14
N ASN A 6 -21.38 4.57 0.79
CA ASN A 6 -22.83 4.43 0.59
C ASN A 6 -23.36 5.30 -0.57
N ARG A 7 -22.49 6.11 -1.20
CA ARG A 7 -22.77 6.86 -2.43
C ARG A 7 -21.90 6.36 -3.58
N SER A 8 -22.25 6.72 -4.82
CA SER A 8 -21.36 6.50 -5.96
C SER A 8 -20.06 7.29 -5.78
N ILE A 9 -18.94 6.63 -6.04
CA ILE A 9 -17.58 7.20 -5.96
C ILE A 9 -16.78 6.95 -7.23
N PHE A 10 -17.35 6.23 -8.20
CA PHE A 10 -16.67 5.90 -9.46
C PHE A 10 -16.57 7.12 -10.35
N GLY A 11 -15.40 7.34 -10.94
CA GLY A 11 -15.09 8.49 -11.78
C GLY A 11 -15.09 9.83 -11.04
N THR A 12 -15.19 9.81 -9.71
CA THR A 12 -15.27 11.03 -8.90
C THR A 12 -13.92 11.28 -8.22
N MET A 13 -13.34 12.46 -8.50
CA MET A 13 -12.12 12.92 -7.84
C MET A 13 -12.43 13.41 -6.43
N GLU A 14 -11.85 12.78 -5.42
CA GLU A 14 -11.96 13.17 -4.02
C GLU A 14 -10.57 13.26 -3.36
N THR A 15 -10.34 14.34 -2.62
CA THR A 15 -9.11 14.58 -1.85
C THR A 15 -9.30 14.50 -0.33
N SER A 16 -10.53 14.28 0.14
CA SER A 16 -10.87 14.23 1.57
C SER A 16 -11.57 12.92 1.96
N PRO A 17 -11.19 12.28 3.08
CA PRO A 17 -10.14 12.70 4.01
C PRO A 17 -8.74 12.47 3.45
N GLY A 18 -7.81 13.37 3.77
CA GLY A 18 -6.39 13.23 3.43
C GLY A 18 -5.57 12.69 4.59
N TYR A 19 -4.67 11.76 4.31
CA TYR A 19 -3.74 11.18 5.27
C TYR A 19 -2.30 11.43 4.85
N TYR A 20 -1.46 11.76 5.81
CA TYR A 20 -0.06 12.10 5.59
C TYR A 20 0.85 11.26 6.49
N MET A 21 1.98 10.81 5.95
CA MET A 21 3.01 10.10 6.71
C MET A 21 4.37 10.58 6.25
N TRP A 22 5.36 10.59 7.14
CA TRP A 22 6.70 11.01 6.79
C TRP A 22 7.76 10.25 7.55
N ASN A 23 8.94 10.17 6.96
CA ASN A 23 10.13 9.66 7.61
C ASN A 23 10.51 10.58 8.80
N ARG A 24 10.95 10.00 9.92
CA ARG A 24 11.38 10.78 11.09
C ARG A 24 12.69 11.52 10.83
N ASN A 25 13.53 10.97 9.96
CA ASN A 25 14.81 11.53 9.59
C ASN A 25 14.66 12.63 8.54
N ASN A 26 15.51 13.64 8.66
CA ASN A 26 15.61 14.73 7.70
C ASN A 26 16.74 14.48 6.70
N VAL A 27 16.61 15.06 5.53
CA VAL A 27 17.72 15.20 4.58
C VAL A 27 18.76 16.14 5.19
N THR A 28 20.03 15.76 5.12
CA THR A 28 21.14 16.55 5.66
C THR A 28 21.81 17.33 4.55
N ASN A 29 21.90 18.66 4.67
CA ASN A 29 22.44 19.59 3.65
C ASN A 29 21.67 19.53 2.32
N ASN A 30 21.81 20.57 1.46
CA ASN A 30 21.23 20.60 0.11
C ASN A 30 19.72 20.33 0.04
N VAL A 31 18.97 20.80 1.05
CA VAL A 31 17.51 20.57 1.19
C VAL A 31 16.73 21.11 0.00
N ASP A 32 17.09 22.31 -0.49
CA ASP A 32 16.40 22.94 -1.61
C ASP A 32 16.58 22.14 -2.91
N GLN A 33 17.80 21.65 -3.16
CA GLN A 33 18.07 20.78 -4.30
C GLN A 33 17.30 19.46 -4.19
N PHE A 34 17.28 18.84 -3.01
CA PHE A 34 16.48 17.63 -2.79
C PHE A 34 14.98 17.85 -3.06
N ASN A 35 14.43 18.96 -2.58
CA ASN A 35 13.03 19.32 -2.80
C ASN A 35 12.75 19.59 -4.30
N GLN A 36 13.69 20.19 -5.01
CA GLN A 36 13.59 20.41 -6.46
C GLN A 36 13.61 19.09 -7.23
N ASP A 37 14.52 18.18 -6.89
CA ASP A 37 14.62 16.85 -7.50
C ASP A 37 13.37 16.02 -7.24
N LEU A 38 12.82 16.09 -6.01
CA LEU A 38 11.55 15.47 -5.65
C LEU A 38 10.37 16.02 -6.47
N ARG A 39 10.30 17.35 -6.63
CA ARG A 39 9.27 17.98 -7.48
C ARG A 39 9.37 17.50 -8.92
N ASN A 40 10.57 17.50 -9.49
CA ASN A 40 10.81 17.07 -10.87
C ASN A 40 10.45 15.59 -11.07
N LEU A 41 10.85 14.73 -10.13
CA LEU A 41 10.52 13.31 -10.17
C LEU A 41 8.99 13.09 -10.09
N THR A 42 8.31 13.74 -9.13
CA THR A 42 6.87 13.56 -8.94
C THR A 42 6.03 14.18 -10.06
N ASP A 43 6.46 15.30 -10.65
CA ASP A 43 5.85 15.89 -11.85
C ASP A 43 5.93 14.92 -13.03
N ASN A 44 7.11 14.33 -13.29
CA ASN A 44 7.28 13.35 -14.36
C ASN A 44 6.44 12.08 -14.13
N LEU A 45 6.37 11.61 -12.89
CA LEU A 45 5.56 10.45 -12.52
C LEU A 45 4.07 10.72 -12.66
N ARG A 46 3.62 11.92 -12.27
CA ARG A 46 2.24 12.37 -12.44
C ARG A 46 1.83 12.27 -13.90
N ASP A 47 2.62 12.84 -14.80
CA ASP A 47 2.27 12.87 -16.22
C ASP A 47 2.14 11.45 -16.78
N ARG A 48 3.06 10.54 -16.40
CA ARG A 48 2.98 9.12 -16.77
C ARG A 48 1.74 8.42 -16.21
N ALA A 49 1.40 8.64 -14.94
CA ALA A 49 0.25 8.01 -14.31
C ALA A 49 -1.08 8.55 -14.83
N ALA A 50 -1.18 9.86 -15.09
CA ALA A 50 -2.37 10.50 -15.64
C ALA A 50 -2.67 10.02 -17.06
N ASN A 51 -1.62 9.86 -17.88
CA ASN A 51 -1.70 9.31 -19.24
C ASN A 51 -1.96 7.79 -19.28
N GLY A 52 -2.01 7.14 -18.12
CA GLY A 52 -2.37 5.73 -17.99
C GLY A 52 -3.83 5.44 -18.35
N ASN A 53 -4.12 4.21 -18.76
CA ASN A 53 -5.47 3.76 -19.09
C ASN A 53 -6.24 3.24 -17.85
N SER A 54 -7.47 2.76 -18.05
CA SER A 54 -8.33 2.24 -16.98
C SER A 54 -7.79 0.98 -16.26
N THR A 55 -6.74 0.34 -16.78
CA THR A 55 -6.09 -0.79 -16.11
C THR A 55 -4.87 -0.38 -15.28
N ARG A 56 -4.26 0.77 -15.60
CA ARG A 56 -2.98 1.19 -15.02
C ARG A 56 -2.84 2.71 -14.99
N LYS A 57 -3.21 3.32 -13.87
CA LYS A 57 -2.92 4.74 -13.54
C LYS A 57 -1.92 4.87 -12.39
N PHE A 58 -0.75 4.26 -12.57
CA PHE A 58 0.35 4.32 -11.62
C PHE A 58 1.66 4.50 -12.37
N ALA A 59 2.62 5.16 -11.72
CA ALA A 59 3.98 5.25 -12.20
C ALA A 59 4.97 5.17 -11.04
N VAL A 60 6.13 4.58 -11.30
CA VAL A 60 7.30 4.62 -10.41
C VAL A 60 8.53 5.12 -11.16
N GLY A 61 9.49 5.60 -10.41
CA GLY A 61 10.72 6.16 -10.94
C GLY A 61 11.72 6.43 -9.85
N ASN A 62 12.93 6.77 -10.26
CA ASN A 62 13.96 7.27 -9.37
C ASN A 62 14.66 8.46 -10.00
N ALA A 63 15.41 9.19 -9.18
CA ALA A 63 16.30 10.26 -9.60
C ALA A 63 17.53 10.26 -8.69
N THR A 64 18.65 10.75 -9.20
CA THR A 64 19.79 11.09 -8.36
C THR A 64 19.41 12.30 -7.50
N ALA A 65 19.75 12.24 -6.21
CA ALA A 65 19.53 13.30 -5.25
C ALA A 65 20.87 13.67 -4.57
N PRO A 66 20.94 14.80 -3.83
CA PRO A 66 22.16 15.24 -3.18
C PRO A 66 22.77 14.19 -2.24
N ASN A 67 24.07 14.31 -2.01
CA ASN A 67 24.87 13.42 -1.15
C ASN A 67 24.90 11.96 -1.65
N PHE A 68 24.95 11.75 -2.97
CA PHE A 68 25.00 10.42 -3.60
C PHE A 68 23.81 9.52 -3.23
N GLN A 69 22.67 10.11 -2.87
CA GLN A 69 21.45 9.37 -2.57
C GLN A 69 20.65 9.13 -3.86
N THR A 70 19.85 8.07 -3.85
CA THR A 70 18.83 7.85 -4.86
C THR A 70 17.46 8.13 -4.25
N LEU A 71 16.71 9.03 -4.90
CA LEU A 71 15.34 9.31 -4.54
C LEU A 71 14.40 8.42 -5.34
N PHE A 72 13.54 7.68 -4.67
CA PHE A 72 12.54 6.81 -5.26
C PHE A 72 11.17 7.46 -5.13
N GLY A 73 10.35 7.36 -6.18
CA GLY A 73 9.01 7.95 -6.22
C GLY A 73 7.98 6.99 -6.79
N LEU A 74 6.77 7.05 -6.24
CA LEU A 74 5.58 6.36 -6.71
C LEU A 74 4.41 7.33 -6.69
N VAL A 75 3.61 7.32 -7.74
CA VAL A 75 2.30 7.95 -7.76
C VAL A 75 1.25 6.98 -8.30
N GLN A 76 0.03 7.09 -7.82
CA GLN A 76 -1.08 6.26 -8.28
C GLN A 76 -2.41 7.01 -8.12
N CYS A 77 -3.25 6.92 -9.15
CA CYS A 77 -4.66 7.30 -9.12
C CYS A 77 -5.55 6.06 -9.05
N THR A 78 -6.82 6.24 -8.65
CA THR A 78 -7.82 5.20 -8.89
C THR A 78 -8.08 5.07 -10.40
N PRO A 79 -8.20 3.84 -10.92
CA PRO A 79 -8.23 3.57 -12.36
C PRO A 79 -9.44 4.15 -13.10
N ASP A 80 -10.52 4.41 -12.36
CA ASP A 80 -11.80 4.93 -12.82
C ASP A 80 -11.79 6.43 -13.16
N LEU A 81 -10.75 7.17 -12.80
CA LEU A 81 -10.66 8.61 -13.06
C LEU A 81 -10.31 8.93 -14.52
N SER A 82 -10.79 10.08 -15.00
CA SER A 82 -10.27 10.66 -16.24
C SER A 82 -8.78 11.01 -16.12
N GLN A 83 -8.10 11.24 -17.25
CA GLN A 83 -6.73 11.76 -17.25
C GLN A 83 -6.65 13.11 -16.52
N GLN A 84 -7.62 14.00 -16.77
CA GLN A 84 -7.69 15.32 -16.15
C GLN A 84 -7.87 15.23 -14.63
N ASP A 85 -8.77 14.38 -14.15
CA ASP A 85 -9.03 14.20 -12.73
C ASP A 85 -7.86 13.53 -12.01
N CYS A 86 -7.23 12.53 -12.63
CA CYS A 86 -6.02 11.93 -12.07
C CYS A 86 -4.91 12.97 -11.95
N ASN A 87 -4.69 13.78 -13.00
CA ASN A 87 -3.72 14.86 -12.96
C ASN A 87 -4.05 15.88 -11.86
N GLY A 88 -5.31 16.32 -11.78
CA GLY A 88 -5.78 17.28 -10.76
C GLY A 88 -5.60 16.76 -9.33
N CYS A 89 -5.89 15.48 -9.09
CA CYS A 89 -5.68 14.87 -7.78
C CYS A 89 -4.19 14.84 -7.41
N LEU A 90 -3.34 14.40 -8.34
CA LEU A 90 -1.90 14.31 -8.10
C LEU A 90 -1.25 15.69 -7.93
N VAL A 91 -1.68 16.73 -8.67
CA VAL A 91 -1.23 18.11 -8.43
C VAL A 91 -1.55 18.55 -7.01
N GLN A 92 -2.77 18.29 -6.53
CA GLN A 92 -3.15 18.60 -5.14
C GLN A 92 -2.39 17.77 -4.12
N ALA A 93 -2.04 16.51 -4.44
CA ALA A 93 -1.24 15.69 -3.53
C ALA A 93 0.22 16.18 -3.46
N ILE A 94 0.83 16.53 -4.60
CA ILE A 94 2.20 17.10 -4.67
C ILE A 94 2.26 18.41 -3.88
N SER A 95 1.23 19.26 -3.99
CA SER A 95 1.23 20.56 -3.28
C SER A 95 1.16 20.45 -1.75
N ARG A 96 0.83 19.28 -1.20
CA ARG A 96 0.88 19.02 0.25
C ARG A 96 2.26 18.62 0.77
N ILE A 97 3.19 18.23 -0.10
CA ILE A 97 4.53 17.79 0.31
C ILE A 97 5.26 18.87 1.14
N PRO A 98 5.25 20.17 0.76
CA PRO A 98 5.89 21.21 1.55
C PRO A 98 5.27 21.41 2.94
N GLU A 99 4.00 21.03 3.15
CA GLU A 99 3.32 21.17 4.44
C GLU A 99 3.54 19.93 5.32
N CYS A 100 3.36 18.72 4.77
CA CYS A 100 3.42 17.48 5.56
C CYS A 100 4.83 16.96 5.79
N CYS A 101 5.72 17.21 4.82
CA CYS A 101 6.85 16.33 4.57
C CYS A 101 8.11 17.12 4.19
N ASN A 102 8.15 18.42 4.51
CA ASN A 102 9.28 19.28 4.22
C ASN A 102 10.57 18.73 4.86
N GLN A 103 11.65 18.72 4.08
CA GLN A 103 12.98 18.25 4.48
C GLN A 103 13.05 16.77 4.89
N LYS A 104 11.98 15.98 4.75
CA LYS A 104 11.95 14.58 5.16
C LYS A 104 12.60 13.69 4.12
N GLN A 105 13.32 12.67 4.58
CA GLN A 105 13.88 11.64 3.68
C GLN A 105 12.83 10.80 2.95
N GLY A 106 11.58 10.86 3.41
CA GLY A 106 10.47 10.16 2.81
C GLY A 106 9.14 10.75 3.26
N GLY A 107 8.12 10.57 2.43
CA GLY A 107 6.81 11.14 2.67
C GLY A 107 5.73 10.44 1.86
N ARG A 108 4.51 10.49 2.39
CA ARG A 108 3.30 10.00 1.74
C ARG A 108 2.18 11.01 1.88
N VAL A 109 1.49 11.24 0.77
CA VAL A 109 0.23 11.96 0.71
C VAL A 109 -0.80 11.01 0.14
N ILE A 110 -1.84 10.71 0.91
CA ILE A 110 -2.85 9.71 0.56
C ILE A 110 -4.22 10.38 0.57
N PHE A 111 -4.79 10.51 -0.61
CA PHE A 111 -6.15 10.94 -0.84
C PHE A 111 -7.02 9.75 -1.27
N PRO A 112 -8.36 9.87 -1.20
CA PRO A 112 -9.25 8.81 -1.66
C PRO A 112 -9.11 8.47 -3.15
N SER A 113 -8.68 9.44 -3.98
CA SER A 113 -8.57 9.27 -5.43
C SER A 113 -7.14 9.12 -5.94
N CYS A 114 -6.12 9.45 -5.13
CA CYS A 114 -4.73 9.33 -5.53
C CYS A 114 -3.78 9.28 -4.34
N ASN A 115 -2.56 8.78 -4.55
CA ASN A 115 -1.52 8.81 -3.54
C ASN A 115 -0.14 9.01 -4.15
N ILE A 116 0.75 9.56 -3.33
CA ILE A 116 2.15 9.79 -3.64
C ILE A 116 2.98 9.21 -2.51
N ARG A 117 4.09 8.57 -2.85
CA ARG A 117 5.11 8.13 -1.91
C ARG A 117 6.49 8.43 -2.47
N PHE A 118 7.35 9.00 -1.64
CA PHE A 118 8.77 9.13 -1.94
C PHE A 118 9.61 8.64 -0.76
N GLU A 119 10.78 8.08 -1.05
CA GLU A 119 11.74 7.59 -0.05
C GLU A 119 13.17 7.66 -0.64
N VAL A 120 14.19 7.76 0.21
CA VAL A 120 15.62 7.59 -0.18
C VAL A 120 16.09 6.12 -0.13
N SER A 121 15.17 5.19 0.01
CA SER A 121 15.44 3.75 -0.01
C SER A 121 14.43 3.07 -0.94
N PRO A 122 14.84 2.02 -1.68
CA PRO A 122 13.95 1.33 -2.59
C PRO A 122 12.76 0.72 -1.84
N PHE A 123 11.56 0.85 -2.42
CA PHE A 123 10.31 0.35 -1.83
C PHE A 123 9.35 -0.30 -2.82
N PHE A 124 9.80 -0.51 -4.06
CA PHE A 124 9.07 -1.20 -5.13
C PHE A 124 10.06 -2.03 -5.95
N ASP A 125 9.56 -3.09 -6.58
CA ASP A 125 10.38 -4.02 -7.36
C ASP A 125 10.77 -3.44 -8.71
N ALA A 126 11.86 -3.95 -9.28
CA ALA A 126 12.35 -3.49 -10.59
C ALA A 126 11.33 -3.73 -11.73
N SER A 127 10.49 -4.75 -11.62
CA SER A 127 9.40 -5.02 -12.57
C SER A 127 8.35 -3.90 -12.63
N ALA A 128 8.28 -3.04 -11.60
CA ALA A 128 7.36 -1.91 -11.59
C ALA A 128 7.81 -0.78 -12.55
N TYR A 129 9.08 -0.74 -12.95
CA TYR A 129 9.62 0.23 -13.91
C TYR A 129 9.12 0.00 -15.34
N GLU A 130 8.59 -1.18 -15.68
CA GLU A 130 8.20 -1.51 -17.05
C GLU A 130 6.76 -1.07 -17.40
N SER A 131 6.71 -0.33 -18.51
CA SER A 131 5.66 0.11 -19.45
C SER A 131 4.35 -0.72 -19.56
N PRO A 132 3.32 -0.23 -20.28
CA PRO A 132 1.97 -0.82 -20.33
C PRO A 132 1.98 -2.32 -20.64
N PRO A 133 0.98 -3.10 -20.17
CA PRO A 133 0.88 -4.50 -20.56
C PRO A 133 0.99 -4.62 -22.08
N SER A 134 1.87 -5.49 -22.55
CA SER A 134 1.97 -5.80 -23.98
C SER A 134 0.57 -6.09 -24.53
N PRO A 135 0.23 -5.65 -25.76
CA PRO A 135 -1.02 -6.04 -26.41
C PRO A 135 -1.19 -7.56 -26.32
N PRO A 136 -2.43 -8.09 -26.19
CA PRO A 136 -2.64 -9.52 -26.24
C PRO A 136 -1.99 -10.05 -27.51
N GLN A 137 -1.05 -10.99 -27.35
CA GLN A 137 -0.43 -11.67 -28.48
C GLN A 137 -1.57 -12.30 -29.29
N SER A 138 -1.71 -11.89 -30.55
CA SER A 138 -2.59 -12.56 -31.51
C SER A 138 -2.32 -14.06 -31.49
N PRO A 139 -3.33 -14.92 -31.74
CA PRO A 139 -3.17 -16.37 -31.61
C PRO A 139 -1.99 -16.82 -32.46
N VAL A 140 -0.97 -17.37 -31.81
CA VAL A 140 0.11 -18.07 -32.49
C VAL A 140 -0.54 -19.24 -33.24
N SER A 141 -0.45 -19.23 -34.57
CA SER A 141 -0.90 -20.32 -35.41
C SER A 141 -0.27 -21.64 -34.93
N PRO A 142 -1.04 -22.74 -34.84
CA PRO A 142 -0.53 -23.99 -34.31
C PRO A 142 0.59 -24.56 -35.20
N PRO A 143 1.65 -25.15 -34.63
CA PRO A 143 2.64 -25.87 -35.40
C PRO A 143 2.04 -27.19 -35.94
N PRO A 144 2.52 -27.69 -37.10
CA PRO A 144 2.07 -28.97 -37.65
C PRO A 144 2.50 -30.16 -36.76
N PRO A 145 1.68 -31.22 -36.64
CA PRO A 145 1.99 -32.40 -35.82
C PRO A 145 2.91 -33.36 -36.58
N PRO A 146 3.91 -33.95 -35.91
CA PRO A 146 3.88 -35.41 -35.68
C PRO A 146 4.63 -35.77 -34.35
N THR A 147 4.62 -36.94 -33.72
CA THR A 147 4.13 -38.31 -33.97
C THR A 147 3.87 -38.93 -32.59
N ASN A 148 2.85 -39.78 -32.47
CA ASN A 148 2.61 -40.63 -31.30
C ASN A 148 3.82 -41.50 -30.98
N ASN A 149 4.15 -41.63 -29.69
CA ASN A 149 4.65 -42.88 -29.12
C ASN A 149 4.15 -43.03 -27.68
N THR A 150 3.16 -43.89 -27.56
CA THR A 150 2.61 -44.42 -26.31
C THR A 150 3.64 -45.31 -25.63
N SER A 151 3.85 -45.11 -24.32
CA SER A 151 4.13 -46.22 -23.42
C SER A 151 3.50 -45.97 -22.05
N THR A 152 2.53 -46.82 -21.74
CA THR A 152 1.77 -46.96 -20.49
C THR A 152 2.43 -47.96 -19.54
N LYS A 153 2.42 -47.65 -18.23
CA LYS A 153 2.18 -48.52 -17.04
C LYS A 153 2.92 -47.94 -15.83
N GLY A 154 2.42 -47.92 -14.60
CA GLY A 154 1.20 -48.40 -13.92
C GLY A 154 1.23 -47.77 -12.49
N LYS A 155 0.08 -47.50 -11.84
CA LYS A 155 -0.61 -48.37 -10.84
C LYS A 155 0.31 -48.79 -9.66
N ASP A 156 -0.07 -48.75 -8.38
CA ASP A 156 -1.35 -48.61 -7.68
C ASP A 156 -1.11 -48.16 -6.22
N ALA A 157 -2.18 -47.60 -5.63
CA ALA A 157 -2.65 -47.56 -4.24
C ALA A 157 -1.77 -48.01 -3.04
N ASN A 158 -1.84 -47.28 -1.92
CA ASN A 158 -2.80 -47.50 -0.81
C ASN A 158 -2.29 -46.89 0.53
N SER A 159 -3.25 -46.65 1.44
CA SER A 159 -3.21 -47.11 2.85
C SER A 159 -2.93 -46.08 3.96
N GLY A 160 -4.00 -45.74 4.70
CA GLY A 160 -4.11 -45.48 6.14
C GLY A 160 -3.08 -44.55 6.82
N ARG A 161 -3.47 -43.56 7.64
CA ARG A 161 -4.32 -43.70 8.82
C ARG A 161 -4.87 -42.33 9.24
N ILE A 162 -6.16 -42.27 9.54
CA ILE A 162 -6.77 -41.23 10.37
C ILE A 162 -6.34 -41.51 11.82
N ALA A 163 -5.65 -40.57 12.45
CA ALA A 163 -5.38 -40.57 13.89
C ALA A 163 -5.57 -39.15 14.45
N LEU A 164 -6.33 -39.08 15.53
CA LEU A 164 -6.89 -37.89 16.19
C LEU A 164 -5.81 -36.96 16.76
N ILE A 165 -5.84 -35.67 16.40
CA ILE A 165 -5.19 -34.59 17.18
C ILE A 165 -6.28 -33.67 17.72
N ILE A 166 -7.03 -34.16 18.73
CA ILE A 166 -7.95 -33.36 19.55
C ILE A 166 -7.27 -33.02 20.89
N THR A 167 -6.03 -32.56 20.84
CA THR A 167 -5.31 -32.07 22.04
C THR A 167 -4.87 -30.63 21.88
N ILE A 168 -4.62 -30.18 20.65
CA ILE A 168 -4.18 -28.80 20.35
C ILE A 168 -5.32 -27.76 20.44
N PRO A 169 -6.58 -28.03 20.03
CA PRO A 169 -7.65 -27.03 20.11
C PRO A 169 -8.01 -26.66 21.56
N ALA A 170 -7.93 -27.62 22.50
CA ALA A 170 -8.30 -27.40 23.89
C ALA A 170 -7.31 -26.48 24.62
N VAL A 171 -6.00 -26.64 24.40
CA VAL A 171 -4.98 -25.79 25.00
C VAL A 171 -5.03 -24.38 24.41
N GLY A 172 -5.22 -24.25 23.09
CA GLY A 172 -5.39 -22.96 22.43
C GLY A 172 -6.61 -22.19 22.94
N LEU A 173 -7.76 -22.88 23.09
CA LEU A 173 -8.99 -22.28 23.61
C LEU A 173 -8.84 -21.84 25.09
N ALA A 174 -8.17 -22.65 25.91
CA ALA A 174 -7.91 -22.31 27.32
C ALA A 174 -7.03 -21.05 27.46
N LEU A 175 -5.97 -20.92 26.64
CA LEU A 175 -5.09 -19.75 26.64
C LEU A 175 -5.83 -18.48 26.15
N LEU A 176 -6.69 -18.61 25.14
CA LEU A 176 -7.51 -17.50 24.66
C LEU A 176 -8.51 -17.03 25.72
N ILE A 177 -9.21 -17.96 26.39
CA ILE A 177 -10.16 -17.62 27.47
C ILE A 177 -9.42 -16.97 28.64
N ALA A 178 -8.27 -17.49 29.06
CA ALA A 178 -7.47 -16.91 30.12
C ALA A 178 -6.96 -15.50 29.76
N GLY A 179 -6.56 -15.28 28.51
CA GLY A 179 -6.17 -13.97 27.98
C GLY A 179 -7.32 -12.95 28.02
N ILE A 180 -8.51 -13.34 27.56
CA ILE A 180 -9.71 -12.49 27.58
C ILE A 180 -10.10 -12.16 29.03
N LEU A 181 -10.11 -13.15 29.94
CA LEU A 181 -10.39 -12.92 31.36
C LEU A 181 -9.38 -11.96 31.99
N CYS A 182 -8.08 -12.12 31.71
CA CYS A 182 -7.05 -11.19 32.18
C CYS A 182 -7.29 -9.76 31.67
N ILE A 183 -7.61 -9.58 30.39
CA ILE A 183 -7.90 -8.27 29.79
C ILE A 183 -9.16 -7.65 30.41
N CYS A 184 -10.24 -8.44 30.58
CA CYS A 184 -11.47 -7.98 31.22
C CYS A 184 -11.28 -7.61 32.69
N LEU A 185 -10.46 -8.37 33.44
CA LEU A 185 -10.15 -8.05 34.83
C LEU A 185 -9.27 -6.79 34.93
N ARG A 186 -8.31 -6.61 34.01
CA ARG A 186 -7.51 -5.37 33.92
C ARG A 186 -8.36 -4.18 33.54
N SER A 187 -9.28 -4.31 32.59
CA SER A 187 -10.17 -3.22 32.20
C SER A 187 -11.17 -2.88 33.30
N ARG A 188 -11.68 -3.88 34.04
CA ARG A 188 -12.49 -3.64 35.25
C ARG A 188 -11.70 -2.97 36.37
N ARG A 189 -10.45 -3.36 36.61
CA ARG A 189 -9.57 -2.65 37.56
C ARG A 189 -9.31 -1.22 37.12
N MET A 190 -9.04 -0.98 35.84
CA MET A 190 -8.87 0.38 35.29
C MET A 190 -10.15 1.21 35.44
N LYS A 191 -11.33 0.62 35.20
CA LYS A 191 -12.61 1.32 35.39
C LYS A 191 -12.87 1.64 36.86
N LYS A 192 -12.60 0.73 37.79
CA LYS A 192 -12.65 1.00 39.25
C LYS A 192 -11.64 2.07 39.69
N ASN A 193 -10.44 2.08 39.10
CA ASN A 193 -9.44 3.11 39.37
C ASN A 193 -9.85 4.47 38.78
N PHE A 194 -10.59 4.47 37.67
CA PHE A 194 -11.14 5.69 37.05
C PHE A 194 -12.33 6.23 37.84
N GLU A 195 -13.28 5.39 38.24
CA GLU A 195 -14.41 5.76 39.11
C GLU A 195 -13.93 6.16 40.52
N GLY A 196 -12.87 5.52 41.03
CA GLY A 196 -12.21 5.91 42.30
C GLY A 196 -11.38 7.19 42.23
N LYS A 197 -10.89 7.59 41.04
CA LYS A 197 -10.20 8.88 40.84
C LYS A 197 -11.15 10.06 40.60
N PHE A 198 -12.37 9.81 40.11
CA PHE A 198 -13.38 10.86 39.91
C PHE A 198 -14.25 11.11 41.16
N GLY A 199 -14.27 10.18 42.13
CA GLY A 199 -14.92 10.35 43.44
C GLY A 199 -14.12 11.13 44.49
N LEU A 200 -12.93 11.67 44.14
CA LEU A 200 -12.07 12.42 45.06
C LEU A 200 -11.80 13.87 44.57
N LEU A 201 -12.73 14.43 43.79
CA LEU A 201 -12.74 15.83 43.32
C LEU A 201 -14.15 16.43 43.45
N SER A 202 -14.80 16.15 44.58
CA SER A 202 -16.00 16.87 45.03
C SER A 202 -15.96 16.96 46.55
N CYS A 203 -15.31 18.01 47.03
CA CYS A 203 -15.60 18.80 48.24
C CYS A 203 -14.51 19.90 48.34
N ASP A 204 -15.00 21.12 48.56
CA ASP A 204 -14.35 22.45 48.61
C ASP A 204 -14.00 23.13 47.27
#